data_AF-A0A6J5GHR8-F1
#
_entry.id   AF-A0A6J5GHR8-F1
#
_cell.length_a   1.000
_cell.length_b   1.000
_cell.length_c   1.000
_cell.angle_alpha   90.00
_cell.angle_beta   90.00
_cell.angle_gamma   90.00
#
_symmetry.space_group_name_H-M   'P 1'
#
loop_
_entity.id
_entity.type
_entity.pdbx_description
1 polymer ?
#
loop_
_entity_poly.entity_id
_entity_poly.type
_entity_poly.pdbx_seq_one_letter_code
_entity_poly.pdbx_strand_id
1 'polypeptide(L)'
;MSKMVPALAAISGLAILVACTTSGQMSDSATPPSTAAQSSQAATPAMAPAPQTQGTSAKLMLDADSQAALSSLASTHPQMGALARKAKAVLVFPSVVRAGFLAGVSHGSGELIENGKITGYYATTSMSYGFQAGVQQYAYVMLFMTDAALNNLKTSSDFEIGVGPTVVVVDEGTAKNLNTETAQSDVYAMIFNQQGLMAGTALRGTKISRISP
;
A
#
# COMPACT_ATOMS: atom_id res chain seq x y z
N MET A 1 -49.75 4.16 -7.31
CA MET A 1 -49.85 5.57 -6.88
C MET A 1 -48.47 5.98 -6.39
N SER A 2 -47.57 6.39 -7.30
CA SER A 2 -47.27 7.80 -7.62
C SER A 2 -46.58 8.48 -6.42
N LYS A 3 -45.28 8.80 -6.43
CA LYS A 3 -44.48 9.69 -7.31
C LYS A 3 -43.00 9.37 -7.01
N MET A 4 -41.99 9.27 -7.89
CA MET A 4 -41.60 9.96 -9.13
C MET A 4 -41.35 11.46 -8.95
N VAL A 5 -40.10 11.85 -8.63
CA VAL A 5 -39.42 13.09 -9.10
C VAL A 5 -37.89 12.86 -9.10
N PRO A 6 -37.18 13.18 -10.21
CA PRO A 6 -35.71 13.24 -10.34
C PRO A 6 -35.17 14.68 -10.37
N ALA A 7 -33.87 14.87 -10.13
CA ALA A 7 -33.07 16.04 -10.53
C ALA A 7 -31.62 15.53 -10.67
N LEU A 8 -30.98 15.42 -11.84
CA LEU A 8 -30.71 16.38 -12.91
C LEU A 8 -30.01 17.66 -12.42
N ALA A 9 -28.68 17.61 -12.37
CA ALA A 9 -27.81 18.78 -12.52
C ALA A 9 -26.60 18.38 -13.37
N ALA A 10 -26.63 18.85 -14.61
CA ALA A 10 -25.50 18.87 -15.53
C ALA A 10 -24.60 20.08 -15.21
N ILE A 11 -23.28 19.86 -15.20
CA ILE A 11 -22.24 20.91 -15.28
C ILE A 11 -21.18 20.28 -16.21
N SER A 12 -21.29 20.44 -17.53
CA SER A 12 -20.85 21.59 -18.34
C SER A 12 -19.48 22.15 -17.94
N GLY A 13 -18.44 21.55 -18.54
CA GLY A 13 -17.31 22.22 -19.17
C GLY A 13 -16.41 23.13 -18.33
N LEU A 14 -15.15 22.73 -18.17
CA LEU A 14 -14.05 23.66 -18.44
C LEU A 14 -12.80 22.91 -18.91
N ALA A 15 -12.45 23.15 -20.17
CA ALA A 15 -11.17 22.81 -20.75
C ALA A 15 -10.09 23.75 -20.19
N ILE A 16 -8.98 23.19 -19.70
CA ILE A 16 -7.72 23.92 -19.59
C ILE A 16 -6.64 23.11 -20.30
N LEU A 17 -6.42 23.52 -21.54
CA LEU A 17 -5.29 23.18 -22.38
C LEU A 17 -4.09 24.02 -21.88
N VAL A 18 -3.03 23.37 -21.41
CA VAL A 18 -1.72 24.03 -21.24
C VAL A 18 -0.72 23.30 -22.11
N ALA A 19 -0.48 23.88 -23.29
CA ALA A 19 0.72 23.65 -24.08
C ALA A 19 1.83 24.55 -23.53
N CYS A 20 3.01 23.99 -23.27
CA CYS A 20 4.24 24.77 -23.32
C CYS A 20 5.28 23.95 -24.09
N THR A 21 5.46 24.39 -25.31
CA THR A 21 6.53 24.07 -26.27
C THR A 21 7.89 24.45 -25.68
N THR A 22 8.88 23.55 -25.74
CA THR A 22 10.26 24.00 -25.87
C THR A 22 10.94 23.27 -27.00
N SER A 23 11.51 24.09 -27.87
CA SER A 23 12.11 23.81 -29.16
C SER A 23 13.62 23.76 -28.99
N GLY A 24 14.32 22.95 -29.79
CA GLY A 24 15.79 22.93 -29.84
C GLY A 24 16.30 21.63 -30.44
N GLN A 25 16.25 21.44 -31.76
CA GLN A 25 17.19 21.93 -32.81
C GLN A 25 18.03 20.76 -33.34
N MET A 26 17.72 20.39 -34.59
CA MET A 26 18.49 19.54 -35.49
C MET A 26 19.76 20.25 -35.97
N SER A 27 20.87 19.51 -36.06
CA SER A 27 22.01 19.67 -36.98
C SER A 27 23.05 18.61 -36.52
N ASP A 28 23.70 17.79 -37.32
CA ASP A 28 23.87 17.70 -38.76
C ASP A 28 24.41 16.28 -39.07
N SER A 29 24.15 15.81 -40.27
CA SER A 29 24.57 14.53 -40.83
C SER A 29 25.95 14.61 -41.46
N ALA A 30 26.86 13.66 -41.18
CA ALA A 30 27.85 13.13 -42.14
C ALA A 30 28.75 12.04 -41.53
N THR A 31 28.68 10.82 -42.08
CA THR A 31 29.71 9.75 -42.08
C THR A 31 30.84 10.13 -43.09
N PRO A 32 32.08 9.54 -43.09
CA PRO A 32 32.34 8.09 -43.21
C PRO A 32 33.66 7.62 -42.51
N PRO A 33 34.39 6.56 -42.95
CA PRO A 33 34.39 5.22 -42.35
C PRO A 33 35.73 4.78 -41.70
N SER A 34 35.64 3.66 -40.96
CA SER A 34 36.66 2.65 -40.61
C SER A 34 38.12 2.90 -41.05
N THR A 35 39.10 2.83 -40.13
CA THR A 35 40.34 2.01 -40.20
C THR A 35 41.24 2.20 -38.96
N ALA A 36 41.82 1.08 -38.51
CA ALA A 36 43.04 0.90 -37.71
C ALA A 36 42.99 1.04 -36.17
N ALA A 37 43.45 -0.07 -35.58
CA ALA A 37 43.74 -0.32 -34.20
C ALA A 37 45.00 0.40 -33.68
N GLN A 38 45.22 0.23 -32.36
CA GLN A 38 46.41 0.53 -31.54
C GLN A 38 46.41 1.97 -31.00
N SER A 39 46.61 2.26 -29.71
CA SER A 39 47.35 1.56 -28.66
C SER A 39 46.99 2.14 -27.29
N SER A 40 47.13 1.29 -26.25
CA SER A 40 47.07 1.54 -24.82
C SER A 40 47.44 2.95 -24.33
N GLN A 41 46.69 3.46 -23.36
CA GLN A 41 47.24 4.06 -22.13
C GLN A 41 46.15 4.14 -21.03
N ALA A 42 46.60 3.81 -19.82
CA ALA A 42 45.78 3.60 -18.64
C ALA A 42 45.05 4.86 -18.17
N ALA A 43 43.74 4.76 -18.02
CA ALA A 43 42.96 5.62 -17.15
C ALA A 43 42.14 4.70 -16.24
N THR A 44 42.55 4.62 -14.98
CA THR A 44 41.77 4.04 -13.90
C THR A 44 40.40 4.75 -13.84
N PRO A 45 39.27 4.06 -14.03
CA PRO A 45 37.99 4.64 -13.65
C PRO A 45 37.97 4.69 -12.12
N ALA A 46 38.23 5.87 -11.57
CA ALA A 46 38.00 6.15 -10.16
C ALA A 46 36.53 5.85 -9.86
N MET A 47 36.34 4.95 -8.89
CA MET A 47 35.06 4.59 -8.31
C MET A 47 34.37 5.85 -7.76
N ALA A 48 33.32 6.33 -8.43
CA ALA A 48 32.33 7.19 -7.80
C ALA A 48 31.29 6.28 -7.13
N PRO A 49 31.18 6.24 -5.79
CA PRO A 49 30.02 5.60 -5.17
C PRO A 49 28.78 6.43 -5.53
N ALA A 50 27.84 5.81 -6.25
CA ALA A 50 26.53 6.40 -6.49
C ALA A 50 25.85 6.72 -5.15
N PRO A 51 25.15 7.86 -5.02
CA PRO A 51 24.44 8.21 -3.80
C PRO A 51 23.28 7.24 -3.59
N GLN A 52 23.44 6.32 -2.64
CA GLN A 52 22.37 5.42 -2.19
C GLN A 52 21.44 6.19 -1.24
N THR A 53 20.62 7.10 -1.77
CA THR A 53 19.65 7.90 -0.99
C THR A 53 18.20 7.45 -1.22
N GLN A 54 18.00 6.28 -1.84
CA GLN A 54 16.66 5.78 -2.17
C GLN A 54 15.93 5.19 -0.94
N GLY A 55 16.65 4.58 0.01
CA GLY A 55 16.03 3.97 1.21
C GLY A 55 15.41 4.99 2.18
N THR A 56 16.10 6.10 2.45
CA THR A 56 15.57 7.14 3.36
C THR A 56 14.34 7.84 2.79
N SER A 57 14.31 8.08 1.47
CA SER A 57 13.20 8.75 0.81
C SER A 57 11.96 7.85 0.75
N ALA A 58 12.14 6.57 0.39
CA ALA A 58 11.04 5.60 0.37
C ALA A 58 10.45 5.37 1.78
N LYS A 59 11.32 5.26 2.79
CA LYS A 59 10.90 5.19 4.20
C LYS A 59 10.11 6.43 4.61
N LEU A 60 10.61 7.63 4.31
CA LEU A 60 9.94 8.87 4.68
C LEU A 60 8.56 9.02 4.01
N MET A 61 8.43 8.59 2.75
CA MET A 61 7.15 8.56 2.05
C MET A 61 6.19 7.56 2.69
N LEU A 62 6.66 6.35 3.02
CA LEU A 62 5.85 5.33 3.68
C LEU A 62 5.35 5.77 5.07
N ASP A 63 6.22 6.42 5.86
CA ASP A 63 5.89 6.99 7.17
C ASP A 63 4.78 8.07 7.03
N ALA A 64 4.86 8.92 5.99
CA ALA A 64 3.86 9.95 5.72
C ALA A 64 2.53 9.36 5.24
N ASP A 65 2.58 8.41 4.30
CA ASP A 65 1.41 7.73 3.73
C ASP A 65 0.65 6.94 4.81
N SER A 66 1.37 6.30 5.72
CA SER A 66 0.79 5.52 6.82
C SER A 66 0.09 6.41 7.84
N GLN A 67 0.67 7.58 8.17
CA GLN A 67 -0.01 8.58 9.01
C GLN A 67 -1.26 9.15 8.34
N ALA A 68 -1.19 9.44 7.04
CA ALA A 68 -2.34 9.90 6.26
C ALA A 68 -3.45 8.84 6.23
N ALA A 69 -3.07 7.58 6.01
CA ALA A 69 -3.99 6.45 5.99
C ALA A 69 -4.67 6.24 7.36
N LEU A 70 -3.92 6.33 8.47
CA LEU A 70 -4.48 6.24 9.82
C LEU A 70 -5.43 7.39 10.14
N SER A 71 -5.10 8.61 9.70
CA SER A 71 -5.95 9.80 9.86
C SER A 71 -7.25 9.67 9.05
N SER A 72 -7.15 9.17 7.82
CA SER A 72 -8.30 8.86 6.97
C SER A 72 -9.17 7.78 7.60
N LEU A 73 -8.58 6.71 8.14
CA LEU A 73 -9.31 5.65 8.83
C LEU A 73 -10.07 6.20 10.03
N ALA A 74 -9.42 6.98 10.89
CA ALA A 74 -10.04 7.54 12.08
C ALA A 74 -11.19 8.51 11.76
N SER A 75 -11.08 9.23 10.63
CA SER A 75 -12.10 10.16 10.15
C SER A 75 -13.31 9.44 9.57
N THR A 76 -13.09 8.41 8.75
CA THR A 76 -14.18 7.64 8.12
C THR A 76 -14.81 6.62 9.08
N HIS A 77 -14.02 6.08 10.01
CA HIS A 77 -14.41 5.03 10.95
C HIS A 77 -13.95 5.36 12.39
N PRO A 78 -14.70 6.22 13.11
CA PRO A 78 -14.34 6.63 14.47
C PRO A 78 -14.20 5.44 15.44
N GLN A 79 -14.99 4.38 15.24
CA GLN A 79 -14.93 3.14 16.04
C GLN A 79 -13.58 2.44 15.88
N MET A 80 -13.06 2.35 14.66
CA MET A 80 -11.73 1.78 14.41
C MET A 80 -10.61 2.67 14.90
N GLY A 81 -10.77 4.00 14.81
CA GLY A 81 -9.85 4.94 15.45
C GLY A 81 -9.81 4.77 16.97
N ALA A 82 -10.95 4.49 17.62
CA ALA A 82 -11.01 4.19 19.04
C ALA A 82 -10.36 2.85 19.39
N LEU A 83 -10.60 1.81 18.58
CA LEU A 83 -9.97 0.50 18.74
C LEU A 83 -8.45 0.57 18.55
N ALA A 84 -7.99 1.36 17.59
CA ALA A 84 -6.57 1.57 17.32
C ALA A 84 -5.82 2.19 18.51
N ARG A 85 -6.50 3.06 19.28
CA ARG A 85 -5.93 3.61 20.53
C ARG A 85 -5.84 2.59 21.67
N LYS A 86 -6.69 1.56 21.66
CA LYS A 86 -6.64 0.45 22.63
C LYS A 86 -5.67 -0.66 22.20
N ALA A 87 -5.29 -0.68 20.92
CA ALA A 87 -4.34 -1.65 20.37
C ALA A 87 -2.96 -1.51 21.01
N LYS A 88 -2.26 -2.63 21.18
CA LYS A 88 -0.84 -2.64 21.58
C LYS A 88 0.06 -2.21 20.42
N ALA A 89 -0.32 -2.59 19.21
CA ALA A 89 0.37 -2.22 17.98
C ALA A 89 -0.62 -2.06 16.83
N VAL A 90 -0.26 -1.20 15.87
CA VAL A 90 -1.03 -0.92 14.67
C VAL A 90 -0.11 -1.11 13.48
N LEU A 91 -0.43 -2.08 12.63
CA LEU A 91 0.28 -2.31 11.37
C LEU A 91 -0.53 -1.68 10.24
N VAL A 92 0.03 -0.68 9.57
CA VAL A 92 -0.64 0.10 8.53
C VAL A 92 -0.02 -0.24 7.18
N PHE A 93 -0.86 -0.63 6.23
CA PHE A 93 -0.51 -0.77 4.83
C PHE A 93 -1.28 0.29 4.03
N PRO A 94 -0.66 1.46 3.74
CA PRO A 94 -1.35 2.57 3.10
C PRO A 94 -1.63 2.33 1.61
N SER A 95 -0.79 1.53 0.94
CA SER A 95 -0.91 1.25 -0.48
C SER A 95 -0.61 -0.22 -0.75
N VAL A 96 -1.65 -0.97 -1.09
CA VAL A 96 -1.55 -2.35 -1.52
C VAL A 96 -2.19 -2.46 -2.89
N VAL A 97 -1.38 -2.91 -3.85
CA VAL A 97 -1.81 -3.07 -5.23
C VAL A 97 -2.07 -4.55 -5.47
N ARG A 98 -3.26 -4.87 -5.94
CA ARG A 98 -3.64 -6.19 -6.45
C ARG A 98 -3.76 -6.12 -7.96
N ALA A 99 -3.15 -7.06 -8.66
CA ALA A 99 -3.29 -7.21 -10.10
C ALA A 99 -3.54 -8.69 -10.44
N GLY A 100 -4.47 -8.95 -11.35
CA GLY A 100 -4.78 -10.32 -11.75
C GLY A 100 -5.82 -10.47 -12.84
N PHE A 101 -5.83 -11.65 -13.45
CA PHE A 101 -6.88 -12.15 -14.31
C PHE A 101 -7.10 -13.63 -14.00
N LEU A 102 -8.23 -13.99 -13.39
CA LEU A 102 -8.57 -15.33 -12.86
C LEU A 102 -7.67 -15.80 -11.69
N ALA A 103 -6.39 -15.48 -11.73
CA ALA A 103 -5.45 -15.51 -10.63
C ALA A 103 -4.84 -14.11 -10.47
N GLY A 104 -4.70 -13.67 -9.22
CA GLY A 104 -4.17 -12.35 -8.90
C GLY A 104 -3.19 -12.41 -7.74
N VAL A 105 -2.17 -11.57 -7.84
CA VAL A 105 -1.20 -11.31 -6.78
C VAL A 105 -1.43 -9.92 -6.24
N SER A 106 -1.25 -9.75 -4.93
CA SER A 106 -1.15 -8.43 -4.32
C SER A 106 0.17 -8.25 -3.63
N HIS A 107 0.68 -7.03 -3.67
CA HIS A 107 1.89 -6.63 -2.96
C HIS A 107 1.70 -5.23 -2.37
N GLY A 108 2.27 -5.01 -1.19
CA GLY A 108 2.26 -3.72 -0.53
C GLY A 108 3.32 -3.64 0.55
N SER A 109 3.69 -2.42 0.91
CA SER A 109 4.59 -2.13 2.03
C SER A 109 3.79 -1.43 3.13
N GLY A 110 4.21 -1.66 4.36
CA GLY A 110 3.57 -1.11 5.53
C GLY A 110 4.53 -0.99 6.70
N GLU A 111 4.05 -0.36 7.76
CA GLU A 111 4.83 -0.09 8.94
C GLU A 111 4.07 -0.49 10.21
N LEU A 112 4.82 -1.00 11.17
CA LEU A 112 4.33 -1.36 12.49
C LEU A 112 4.58 -0.18 13.42
N ILE A 113 3.49 0.34 13.99
CA ILE A 113 3.47 1.45 14.92
C ILE A 113 3.10 0.89 16.30
N GLU A 114 3.98 1.05 17.28
CA GLU A 114 3.76 0.68 18.67
C GLU A 114 3.85 1.92 19.54
N ASN A 115 2.81 2.20 20.33
CA ASN A 115 2.75 3.38 21.20
C ASN A 115 3.10 4.70 20.47
N GLY A 116 2.69 4.83 19.20
CA GLY A 116 2.97 6.01 18.37
C GLY A 116 4.39 6.09 17.80
N LYS A 117 5.20 5.04 17.92
CA LYS A 117 6.54 4.95 17.31
C LYS A 117 6.60 3.83 16.29
N ILE A 118 7.25 4.07 15.16
CA ILE A 118 7.49 3.04 14.15
C ILE A 118 8.58 2.10 14.66
N THR A 119 8.27 0.81 14.76
CA THR A 119 9.16 -0.23 15.31
C THR A 119 9.60 -1.25 14.27
N GLY A 120 9.01 -1.24 13.08
CA GLY A 120 9.42 -2.11 11.99
C GLY A 120 8.65 -1.87 10.70
N TYR A 121 9.22 -2.37 9.60
CA TYR A 121 8.62 -2.33 8.28
C TYR A 121 8.28 -3.74 7.82
N TYR A 122 7.16 -3.86 7.13
CA TYR A 122 6.62 -5.14 6.69
C TYR A 122 6.18 -5.04 5.24
N ALA A 123 6.42 -6.10 4.47
CA ALA A 123 5.81 -6.28 3.16
C ALA A 123 4.69 -7.30 3.29
N THR A 124 3.60 -7.02 2.60
CA THR A 124 2.49 -7.96 2.44
C THR A 124 2.49 -8.49 1.02
N THR A 125 2.31 -9.79 0.87
CA THR A 125 2.15 -10.45 -0.42
C THR A 125 1.04 -11.49 -0.30
N SER A 126 0.06 -11.44 -1.19
CA SER A 126 -1.05 -12.39 -1.18
C SER A 126 -1.27 -12.95 -2.56
N MET A 127 -1.69 -14.21 -2.61
CA MET A 127 -2.14 -14.85 -3.84
C MET A 127 -3.63 -15.15 -3.72
N SER A 128 -4.37 -14.89 -4.79
CA SER A 128 -5.80 -15.08 -4.84
C SER A 128 -6.21 -15.73 -6.15
N TYR A 129 -7.16 -16.67 -6.08
CA TYR A 129 -7.83 -17.27 -7.23
C TYR A 129 -9.24 -16.66 -7.29
N GLY A 130 -9.59 -15.92 -8.35
CA GLY A 130 -10.83 -15.13 -8.35
C GLY A 130 -11.15 -14.27 -9.58
N PHE A 131 -12.41 -13.80 -9.59
CA PHE A 131 -13.33 -13.58 -10.72
C PHE A 131 -13.21 -12.31 -11.58
N GLN A 132 -12.17 -11.49 -11.43
CA GLN A 132 -12.08 -10.23 -12.19
C GLN A 132 -10.69 -9.95 -12.74
N ALA A 133 -10.68 -9.49 -13.99
CA ALA A 133 -9.54 -8.88 -14.63
C ALA A 133 -9.36 -7.47 -14.08
N GLY A 134 -8.18 -7.14 -13.59
CA GLY A 134 -7.85 -5.74 -13.36
C GLY A 134 -6.76 -5.47 -12.36
N VAL A 135 -6.63 -4.18 -12.09
CA VAL A 135 -5.78 -3.61 -11.05
C VAL A 135 -6.69 -2.97 -10.02
N GLN A 136 -6.45 -3.28 -8.76
CA GLN A 136 -7.17 -2.73 -7.63
C GLN A 136 -6.13 -2.18 -6.65
N GLN A 137 -6.46 -1.06 -6.03
CA GLN A 137 -5.64 -0.47 -4.99
C GLN A 137 -6.48 -0.33 -3.73
N TYR A 138 -5.91 -0.70 -2.59
CA TYR A 138 -6.60 -0.58 -1.31
C TYR A 138 -5.59 -0.33 -0.20
N ALA A 139 -6.07 0.26 0.89
CA ALA A 139 -5.34 0.38 2.12
C ALA A 139 -5.95 -0.57 3.14
N TYR A 140 -5.14 -1.09 4.06
CA TYR A 140 -5.68 -1.82 5.21
C TYR A 140 -4.83 -1.64 6.45
N VAL A 141 -5.47 -1.75 7.61
CA VAL A 141 -4.80 -1.74 8.91
C VAL A 141 -5.04 -3.05 9.63
N MET A 142 -4.09 -3.45 10.46
CA MET A 142 -4.25 -4.52 11.43
C MET A 142 -3.95 -4.00 12.83
N LEU A 143 -4.92 -4.16 13.72
CA LEU A 143 -4.82 -3.77 15.11
C LEU A 143 -4.56 -5.01 15.95
N PHE A 144 -3.42 -5.03 16.63
CA PHE A 144 -3.03 -6.12 17.52
C PHE A 144 -3.49 -5.80 18.94
N MET A 145 -4.43 -6.59 19.45
CA MET A 145 -4.98 -6.43 20.80
C MET A 145 -4.16 -7.18 21.85
N THR A 146 -3.53 -8.30 21.48
CA THR A 146 -2.80 -9.18 22.40
C THR A 146 -1.30 -9.21 22.12
N ASP A 147 -0.49 -9.36 23.18
CA ASP A 147 0.96 -9.50 23.05
C ASP A 147 1.33 -10.78 22.28
N ALA A 148 0.52 -11.83 22.41
CA ALA A 148 0.73 -13.10 21.70
C ALA A 148 0.67 -12.91 20.18
N ALA A 149 -0.31 -12.17 19.67
CA ALA A 149 -0.43 -11.90 18.25
C ALA A 149 0.68 -10.97 17.73
N LEU A 150 1.04 -9.93 18.50
CA LEU A 150 2.16 -9.05 18.17
C LEU A 150 3.49 -9.81 18.14
N ASN A 151 3.73 -10.67 19.13
CA ASN A 151 4.93 -11.48 19.20
C ASN A 151 4.98 -12.45 18.01
N ASN A 152 3.86 -13.09 17.67
CA ASN A 152 3.78 -13.97 16.51
C ASN A 152 4.16 -13.24 15.20
N LEU A 153 3.69 -12.00 14.98
CA LEU A 153 4.11 -11.18 13.84
C LEU A 153 5.62 -10.85 13.87
N LYS A 154 6.21 -10.63 15.05
CA LYS A 154 7.62 -10.22 15.19
C LYS A 154 8.60 -11.39 15.11
N THR A 155 8.25 -12.54 15.67
CA THR A 155 9.12 -13.71 15.75
C THR A 155 9.02 -14.58 14.51
N SER A 156 7.86 -14.61 13.85
CA SER A 156 7.69 -15.38 12.62
C SER A 156 8.32 -14.61 11.47
N SER A 157 9.13 -15.29 10.66
CA SER A 157 9.62 -14.72 9.39
C SER A 157 8.47 -14.38 8.44
N ASP A 158 7.38 -15.15 8.56
CA ASP A 158 6.23 -15.15 7.69
C ASP A 158 4.96 -15.27 8.55
N PHE A 159 4.24 -14.16 8.72
CA PHE A 159 2.94 -14.15 9.36
C PHE A 159 1.85 -14.43 8.31
N GLU A 160 1.01 -15.44 8.57
CA GLU A 160 -0.05 -15.86 7.65
C GLU A 160 -1.43 -15.70 8.28
N ILE A 161 -2.30 -14.99 7.57
CA ILE A 161 -3.70 -14.80 8.00
C ILE A 161 -4.45 -16.12 7.83
N GLY A 162 -4.89 -16.71 8.95
CA GLY A 162 -5.71 -17.93 8.99
C GLY A 162 -5.00 -19.21 9.45
N VAL A 163 -3.68 -19.16 9.69
CA VAL A 163 -2.88 -20.31 10.20
C VAL A 163 -2.41 -20.09 11.65
N GLY A 164 -2.54 -18.86 12.18
CA GLY A 164 -2.09 -18.47 13.52
C GLY A 164 -3.20 -17.86 14.39
N PRO A 165 -2.97 -16.67 14.98
CA PRO A 165 -3.94 -16.02 15.88
C PRO A 165 -5.26 -15.69 15.16
N THR A 166 -6.33 -15.51 15.93
CA THR A 166 -7.65 -15.23 15.36
C THR A 166 -7.66 -13.82 14.77
N VAL A 167 -7.63 -13.73 13.44
CA VAL A 167 -7.75 -12.47 12.70
C VAL A 167 -9.19 -12.30 12.24
N VAL A 168 -9.86 -11.25 12.70
CA VAL A 168 -11.19 -10.88 12.21
C VAL A 168 -11.05 -9.75 11.20
N VAL A 169 -11.55 -10.01 10.00
CA VAL A 169 -11.68 -8.99 8.95
C VAL A 169 -12.95 -8.20 9.20
N VAL A 170 -12.79 -6.90 9.36
CA VAL A 170 -13.86 -5.94 9.59
C VAL A 170 -14.09 -5.20 8.28
N ASP A 171 -15.26 -5.43 7.67
CA ASP A 171 -15.73 -4.66 6.52
C ASP A 171 -16.41 -3.36 6.98
N GLU A 172 -16.68 -2.44 6.05
CA GLU A 172 -17.32 -1.15 6.36
C GLU A 172 -18.65 -1.29 7.13
N GLY A 173 -19.48 -2.28 6.78
CA GLY A 173 -20.73 -2.56 7.48
C GLY A 173 -20.53 -3.12 8.89
N THR A 174 -19.51 -3.96 9.07
CA THR A 174 -19.14 -4.53 10.37
C THR A 174 -18.49 -3.47 11.25
N ALA A 175 -17.67 -2.58 10.70
CA ALA A 175 -17.00 -1.49 11.42
C ALA A 175 -18.01 -0.52 12.06
N LYS A 176 -19.14 -0.25 11.39
CA LYS A 176 -20.23 0.60 11.92
C LYS A 176 -20.93 -0.03 13.12
N ASN A 177 -21.04 -1.36 13.14
CA ASN A 177 -21.68 -2.12 14.22
C ASN A 177 -20.67 -2.71 15.22
N LEU A 178 -19.37 -2.42 15.05
CA LEU A 178 -18.32 -2.97 15.89
C LEU A 178 -18.34 -2.27 17.24
N ASN A 179 -18.61 -3.03 18.29
CA ASN A 179 -18.43 -2.54 19.65
C ASN A 179 -17.01 -2.88 20.14
N THR A 180 -16.21 -1.84 20.36
CA THR A 180 -14.83 -1.96 20.82
C THR A 180 -14.70 -2.48 22.26
N GLU A 181 -15.77 -2.44 23.06
CA GLU A 181 -15.79 -2.99 24.42
C GLU A 181 -15.98 -4.51 24.43
N THR A 182 -16.68 -5.06 23.43
CA THR A 182 -16.91 -6.51 23.29
C THR A 182 -16.00 -7.15 22.26
N ALA A 183 -15.01 -6.41 21.78
CA ALA A 183 -14.02 -6.87 20.81
C ALA A 183 -13.08 -7.87 21.49
N GLN A 184 -13.27 -9.18 21.25
CA GLN A 184 -12.48 -10.25 21.86
C GLN A 184 -11.43 -10.90 20.94
N SER A 185 -11.29 -10.43 19.70
CA SER A 185 -10.34 -11.01 18.76
C SER A 185 -8.92 -10.52 19.02
N ASP A 186 -7.95 -11.39 18.77
CA ASP A 186 -6.53 -11.08 18.93
C ASP A 186 -6.06 -9.99 17.96
N VAL A 187 -6.56 -10.04 16.72
CA VAL A 187 -6.21 -9.12 15.65
C VAL A 187 -7.48 -8.68 14.91
N TYR A 188 -7.62 -7.38 14.71
CA TYR A 188 -8.67 -6.79 13.87
C TYR A 188 -8.04 -6.20 12.61
N ALA A 189 -8.39 -6.74 11.45
CA ALA A 189 -7.96 -6.24 10.16
C ALA A 189 -9.10 -5.46 9.50
N MET A 190 -8.88 -4.23 9.06
CA MET A 190 -9.87 -3.47 8.30
C MET A 190 -9.28 -2.96 6.99
N ILE A 191 -10.02 -3.15 5.91
CA ILE A 191 -9.71 -2.61 4.58
C ILE A 191 -10.49 -1.30 4.38
N PHE A 192 -9.83 -0.28 3.84
CA PHE A 192 -10.40 1.03 3.53
C PHE A 192 -9.76 1.63 2.28
N ASN A 193 -10.25 2.78 1.82
CA ASN A 193 -9.79 3.45 0.61
C ASN A 193 -9.71 2.51 -0.60
N GLN A 194 -10.74 1.68 -0.76
CA GLN A 194 -10.82 0.68 -1.82
C GLN A 194 -11.07 1.37 -3.17
N GLN A 195 -10.19 1.12 -4.12
CA GLN A 195 -10.31 1.54 -5.51
C GLN A 195 -10.49 0.31 -6.39
N GLY A 196 -11.65 0.22 -7.05
CA GLY A 196 -12.07 -0.91 -7.88
C GLY A 196 -13.21 -1.74 -7.27
N LEU A 197 -13.69 -2.73 -8.02
CA LEU A 197 -14.78 -3.60 -7.59
C LEU A 197 -14.20 -4.73 -6.70
N MET A 198 -14.30 -4.59 -5.38
CA MET A 198 -13.78 -5.58 -4.42
C MET A 198 -14.92 -6.42 -3.83
N ALA A 199 -14.95 -7.72 -4.09
CA ALA A 199 -15.87 -8.67 -3.48
C ALA A 199 -15.15 -9.53 -2.41
N GLY A 200 -15.28 -9.14 -1.13
CA GLY A 200 -15.35 -10.01 0.06
C GLY A 200 -14.27 -11.05 0.42
N THR A 201 -13.14 -11.21 -0.30
CA THR A 201 -12.18 -12.31 0.00
C THR A 201 -10.70 -11.92 0.05
N ALA A 202 -10.40 -10.60 0.06
CA ALA A 202 -9.08 -10.04 -0.20
C ALA A 202 -7.92 -10.49 0.73
N LEU A 203 -8.20 -10.97 1.95
CA LEU A 203 -7.16 -11.16 2.99
C LEU A 203 -6.76 -12.61 3.25
N ARG A 204 -7.48 -13.62 2.74
CA ARG A 204 -7.06 -15.03 2.92
C ARG A 204 -5.85 -15.35 2.05
N GLY A 205 -4.91 -16.13 2.59
CA GLY A 205 -3.67 -16.48 1.87
C GLY A 205 -2.69 -15.30 1.76
N THR A 206 -2.79 -14.35 2.68
CA THR A 206 -1.85 -13.23 2.77
C THR A 206 -0.68 -13.62 3.64
N LYS A 207 0.51 -13.47 3.09
CA LYS A 207 1.80 -13.65 3.75
C LYS A 207 2.41 -12.28 4.03
N ILE A 208 2.87 -12.10 5.25
CA ILE A 208 3.47 -10.85 5.71
C ILE A 208 4.87 -11.15 6.21
N SER A 209 5.86 -10.51 5.61
CA SER A 209 7.27 -10.70 5.94
C SER A 209 7.89 -9.37 6.35
N ARG A 210 8.81 -9.42 7.32
CA ARG A 210 9.54 -8.23 7.78
C ARG A 210 10.53 -7.78 6.71
N ILE A 211 10.60 -6.48 6.45
CA ILE A 211 11.55 -5.87 5.50
C ILE A 211 12.43 -4.83 6.20
N SER A 212 13.60 -4.57 5.63
CA SER A 212 14.49 -3.46 5.98
C SER A 212 14.59 -2.54 4.77
N PRO A 213 13.91 -1.38 4.75
CA PRO A 213 13.90 -0.44 3.64
C PRO A 213 15.21 0.35 3.49
#